data_AF-A0A3N2FMQ8-F1
#
_entry.id   AF-A0A3N2FMQ8-F1
#
_cell.length_a   1.000
_cell.length_b   1.000
_cell.length_c   1.000
_cell.angle_alpha   90.00
_cell.angle_beta   90.00
_cell.angle_gamma   90.00
#
_symmetry.space_group_name_H-M   'P 1'
#
loop_
_entity.id
_entity.type
_entity.pdbx_description
1 polymer ?
#
loop_
_entity_poly.entity_id
_entity_poly.type
_entity_poly.pdbx_seq_one_letter_code
_entity_poly.pdbx_strand_id
1 'polypeptide(L)'
;MEELFAAVLGAVVGAGATLYVESRRQSSAEKKAEWNALDLLLLDLGRRRVFLVPGRTLVPGADTSPGSDFDRMKRSVLSMRTQIAEVMRSLRPKSPARGPVRAMYRACNSFLETAERSPDRHWITADDLRIALGEQAEIIASSSKGNVELVLPGSEAL
;
A
#
# COMPACT_ATOMS: atom_id res chain seq x y z
N MET A 1 18.63 -7.84 56.31
CA MET A 1 19.41 -7.60 55.08
C MET A 1 18.92 -8.48 53.93
N GLU A 2 18.66 -9.77 54.14
CA GLU A 2 18.13 -10.68 53.10
C GLU A 2 16.73 -10.30 52.57
N GLU A 3 15.79 -9.93 53.43
CA GLU A 3 14.43 -9.56 53.00
C GLU A 3 14.39 -8.32 52.09
N LEU A 4 15.22 -7.33 52.40
CA LEU A 4 15.34 -6.12 51.57
C LEU A 4 15.91 -6.45 50.18
N PHE A 5 16.89 -7.35 50.12
CA PHE A 5 17.50 -7.79 48.86
C PHE A 5 16.51 -8.58 47.99
N ALA A 6 15.74 -9.48 48.61
CA ALA A 6 14.68 -10.23 47.94
C ALA A 6 13.55 -9.31 47.42
N ALA A 7 13.14 -8.31 48.21
CA ALA A 7 12.13 -7.34 47.81
C ALA A 7 12.60 -6.46 46.63
N VAL A 8 13.85 -6.00 46.64
CA VAL A 8 14.44 -5.21 45.56
C VAL A 8 14.57 -6.05 44.28
N LEU A 9 15.03 -7.30 44.37
CA LEU A 9 15.09 -8.21 43.22
C LEU A 9 13.71 -8.47 42.61
N GLY A 10 12.71 -8.75 43.45
CA GLY A 10 11.32 -8.96 43.02
C GLY A 10 10.74 -7.74 42.30
N ALA A 11 11.00 -6.53 42.81
CA ALA A 11 10.54 -5.29 42.19
C ALA A 11 11.19 -5.03 40.81
N VAL A 12 12.50 -5.28 40.67
CA VAL A 12 13.23 -5.10 39.40
C VAL A 12 12.74 -6.11 38.34
N VAL A 13 12.54 -7.37 38.73
CA VAL A 13 12.03 -8.42 37.83
C VAL A 13 10.59 -8.11 37.40
N GLY A 14 9.72 -7.68 38.34
CA GLY A 14 8.34 -7.31 38.03
C GLY A 14 8.24 -6.10 37.08
N ALA A 15 9.06 -5.07 37.29
CA ALA A 15 9.12 -3.92 36.40
C ALA A 15 9.63 -4.30 35.00
N GLY A 16 10.69 -5.11 34.92
CA GLY A 16 11.22 -5.61 33.64
C GLY A 16 10.21 -6.47 32.86
N ALA A 17 9.48 -7.35 33.54
CA ALA A 17 8.43 -8.16 32.93
C ALA A 17 7.27 -7.29 32.41
N THR A 18 6.87 -6.25 33.15
CA THR A 18 5.81 -5.33 32.74
C THR A 18 6.20 -4.53 31.50
N LEU A 19 7.42 -3.97 31.47
CA LEU A 19 7.97 -3.27 30.30
C LEU A 19 8.11 -4.20 29.09
N TYR A 20 8.48 -5.46 29.32
CA TYR A 20 8.56 -6.46 28.26
C TYR A 20 7.17 -6.81 27.69
N VAL A 21 6.16 -6.98 28.55
CA VAL A 21 4.78 -7.25 28.12
C VAL A 21 4.22 -6.05 27.35
N GLU A 22 4.46 -4.82 27.83
CA GLU A 22 3.97 -3.61 27.17
C GLU A 22 4.65 -3.39 25.82
N SER A 23 5.98 -3.54 25.74
CA SER A 23 6.71 -3.44 24.46
C SER A 23 6.26 -4.51 23.46
N ARG A 24 5.93 -5.72 23.91
CA ARG A 24 5.34 -6.75 23.04
C ARG A 24 3.95 -6.37 22.57
N ARG A 25 3.08 -5.89 23.44
CA ARG A 25 1.72 -5.47 23.09
C ARG A 25 1.74 -4.34 22.06
N GLN A 26 2.58 -3.33 22.28
CA GLN A 26 2.74 -2.22 21.36
C GLN A 26 3.25 -2.70 19.99
N SER A 27 4.29 -3.54 19.97
CA SER A 27 4.83 -4.12 18.73
C SER A 27 3.78 -4.96 17.96
N SER A 28 2.95 -5.72 18.68
CA SER A 28 1.83 -6.48 18.09
C SER A 28 0.73 -5.57 17.53
N ALA A 29 0.38 -4.50 18.25
CA ALA A 29 -0.62 -3.52 17.81
C ALA A 29 -0.15 -2.79 16.55
N GLU A 30 1.10 -2.30 16.53
CA GLU A 30 1.70 -1.65 15.37
C GLU A 30 1.76 -2.60 14.17
N LYS A 31 2.09 -3.88 14.39
CA LYS A 31 2.09 -4.90 13.33
C LYS A 31 0.70 -5.11 12.74
N LYS A 32 -0.32 -5.22 13.59
CA LYS A 32 -1.71 -5.40 13.14
C LYS A 32 -2.21 -4.17 12.38
N ALA A 33 -1.90 -2.97 12.86
CA ALA A 33 -2.27 -1.72 12.19
C ALA A 33 -1.62 -1.60 10.81
N GLU A 34 -0.34 -1.96 10.69
CA GLU A 34 0.38 -2.00 9.42
C GLU A 34 -0.28 -2.96 8.42
N TRP A 35 -0.60 -4.19 8.83
CA TRP A 35 -1.26 -5.16 7.95
C TRP A 35 -2.65 -4.72 7.54
N ASN A 36 -3.43 -4.17 8.47
CA ASN A 36 -4.75 -3.63 8.16
C ASN A 36 -4.67 -2.47 7.14
N ALA A 37 -3.68 -1.58 7.25
CA ALA A 37 -3.49 -0.49 6.30
C ALA A 37 -3.12 -1.01 4.90
N LEU A 38 -2.34 -2.09 4.82
CA LEU A 38 -1.97 -2.73 3.57
C LEU A 38 -3.14 -3.50 2.95
N ASP A 39 -3.93 -4.18 3.76
CA ASP A 39 -5.14 -4.89 3.34
C ASP A 39 -6.17 -3.93 2.74
N LEU A 40 -6.45 -2.82 3.44
CA LEU A 40 -7.31 -1.76 2.94
C LEU A 40 -6.77 -1.13 1.64
N LEU A 41 -5.45 -0.94 1.53
CA LEU A 41 -4.84 -0.47 0.29
C LEU A 41 -5.12 -1.41 -0.88
N LEU A 42 -4.92 -2.72 -0.70
CA LEU A 42 -5.15 -3.68 -1.78
C LEU A 42 -6.63 -3.78 -2.15
N LEU A 43 -7.53 -3.74 -1.17
CA LEU A 43 -8.97 -3.67 -1.41
C LEU A 43 -9.37 -2.42 -2.20
N ASP A 44 -8.84 -1.25 -1.83
CA ASP A 44 -9.09 0.00 -2.57
C ASP A 44 -8.54 -0.07 -4.01
N LEU A 45 -7.37 -0.69 -4.21
CA LEU A 45 -6.85 -0.96 -5.56
C LEU A 45 -7.76 -1.90 -6.36
N GLY A 46 -8.29 -2.95 -5.71
CA GLY A 46 -9.21 -3.90 -6.31
C GLY A 46 -10.49 -3.26 -6.85
N ARG A 47 -11.01 -2.26 -6.14
CA ARG A 47 -12.27 -1.58 -6.48
C ARG A 47 -12.12 -0.42 -7.46
N ARG A 48 -10.88 -0.03 -7.80
CA ARG A 48 -10.64 1.11 -8.68
C ARG A 48 -10.96 0.79 -10.14
N ARG A 49 -12.07 1.38 -10.63
CA ARG A 49 -12.51 1.32 -12.04
C ARG A 49 -11.47 1.79 -13.06
N VAL A 50 -10.46 2.57 -12.65
CA VAL A 50 -9.38 3.02 -13.53
C VAL A 50 -8.60 1.86 -14.18
N PHE A 51 -8.66 0.69 -13.56
CA PHE A 51 -8.03 -0.54 -14.04
C PHE A 51 -8.96 -1.42 -14.88
N LEU A 52 -10.21 -1.02 -15.09
CA LEU A 52 -11.09 -1.59 -16.12
C LEU A 52 -10.68 -1.05 -17.50
N VAL A 53 -9.45 -1.37 -17.89
CA VAL A 53 -8.86 -0.96 -19.15
C VAL A 53 -9.53 -1.75 -20.28
N PRO A 54 -10.14 -1.12 -21.30
CA PRO A 54 -10.81 -1.81 -22.42
C PRO A 54 -9.88 -2.68 -23.27
N GLY A 55 -8.57 -2.53 -23.08
CA GLY A 55 -7.50 -3.26 -23.76
C GLY A 55 -6.26 -2.38 -23.93
N ARG A 56 -5.15 -2.98 -24.34
CA ARG A 56 -3.90 -2.27 -24.65
C ARG A 56 -3.99 -1.59 -26.01
N THR A 57 -4.79 -0.53 -26.12
CA THR A 57 -5.06 0.18 -27.38
C THR A 57 -4.56 1.63 -27.34
N LEU A 58 -4.23 2.17 -28.51
CA LEU A 58 -4.05 3.61 -28.68
C LEU A 58 -5.42 4.28 -28.83
N VAL A 59 -5.54 5.49 -28.27
CA VAL A 59 -6.70 6.37 -28.45
C VAL A 59 -6.22 7.61 -29.20
N PRO A 60 -6.26 7.62 -30.54
CA PRO A 60 -5.80 8.76 -31.32
C PRO A 60 -6.59 10.02 -30.95
N GLY A 61 -5.88 11.10 -30.62
CA GLY A 61 -6.51 12.36 -30.24
C GLY A 61 -7.30 12.27 -28.93
N ALA A 62 -6.70 11.63 -27.91
CA ALA A 62 -7.34 11.47 -26.61
C ALA A 62 -7.82 12.82 -26.06
N ASP A 63 -9.10 12.90 -25.67
CA ASP A 63 -9.66 14.10 -25.07
C ASP A 63 -9.03 14.34 -23.69
N THR A 64 -8.29 15.44 -23.55
CA THR A 64 -7.62 15.84 -22.30
C THR A 64 -8.38 16.91 -21.53
N SER A 65 -9.59 17.26 -21.96
CA SER A 65 -10.42 18.28 -21.31
C SER A 65 -10.88 17.84 -19.91
N PRO A 66 -11.17 18.79 -19.00
CA PRO A 66 -11.67 18.48 -17.67
C PRO A 66 -12.94 17.63 -17.74
N GLY A 67 -12.95 16.51 -17.00
CA GLY A 67 -14.09 15.60 -16.99
C GLY A 67 -14.09 14.54 -18.08
N SER A 68 -13.14 14.55 -19.01
CA SER A 68 -12.92 13.46 -19.96
C SER A 68 -12.50 12.16 -19.25
N ASP A 69 -12.51 11.05 -19.97
CA ASP A 69 -12.09 9.76 -19.40
C ASP A 69 -10.59 9.73 -19.07
N PHE A 70 -9.76 10.40 -19.87
CA PHE A 70 -8.34 10.62 -19.57
C PHE A 70 -8.17 11.41 -18.27
N ASP A 71 -8.90 12.52 -18.10
CA ASP A 71 -8.81 13.34 -16.89
C ASP A 71 -9.31 12.58 -15.65
N ARG A 72 -10.42 11.83 -15.77
CA ARG A 72 -10.92 10.95 -14.70
C ARG A 72 -9.90 9.89 -14.31
N MET A 73 -9.26 9.25 -15.29
CA MET A 73 -8.20 8.28 -15.06
C MET A 73 -7.02 8.90 -14.33
N LYS A 74 -6.51 10.04 -14.82
CA LYS A 74 -5.39 10.76 -14.20
C LYS A 74 -5.69 11.14 -12.75
N ARG A 75 -6.89 11.68 -12.49
CA ARG A 75 -7.34 12.01 -11.11
C ARG A 75 -7.42 10.79 -10.21
N SER A 76 -7.91 9.66 -10.72
CA SER A 76 -7.93 8.41 -9.97
C SER A 76 -6.51 7.97 -9.58
N VAL A 77 -5.56 8.00 -10.51
CA VAL A 77 -4.16 7.63 -10.23
C VAL A 77 -3.48 8.61 -9.27
N LEU A 78 -3.76 9.91 -9.36
CA LEU A 78 -3.27 10.90 -8.39
C LEU A 78 -3.78 10.63 -6.96
N SER A 79 -5.06 10.30 -6.82
CA SER A 79 -5.65 9.91 -5.54
C SER A 79 -4.98 8.64 -4.99
N MET A 80 -4.79 7.63 -5.83
CA MET A 80 -4.13 6.38 -5.46
C MET A 80 -2.69 6.60 -4.98
N ARG A 81 -1.92 7.42 -5.71
CA ARG A 81 -0.56 7.79 -5.30
C ARG A 81 -0.53 8.41 -3.91
N THR A 82 -1.53 9.25 -3.59
CA THR A 82 -1.65 9.92 -2.29
C THR A 82 -1.91 8.91 -1.17
N GLN A 83 -2.85 7.98 -1.38
CA GLN A 83 -3.12 6.89 -0.45
C GLN A 83 -1.90 5.98 -0.24
N ILE A 84 -1.19 5.62 -1.32
CA ILE A 84 0.04 4.83 -1.23
C ILE A 84 1.10 5.57 -0.39
N ALA A 85 1.23 6.89 -0.56
CA ALA A 85 2.15 7.69 0.25
C ALA A 85 1.76 7.73 1.73
N GLU A 86 0.46 7.79 2.04
CA GLU A 86 -0.04 7.71 3.41
C GLU A 86 0.26 6.36 4.05
N VAL A 87 -0.02 5.25 3.35
CA VAL A 87 0.33 3.90 3.81
C VAL A 87 1.83 3.76 4.01
N MET A 88 2.64 4.28 3.08
CA MET A 88 4.10 4.25 3.21
C MET A 88 4.60 4.95 4.48
N ARG A 89 3.94 6.03 4.91
CA ARG A 89 4.27 6.75 6.16
C ARG A 89 3.83 5.97 7.41
N SER A 90 2.79 5.14 7.31
CA SER A 90 2.32 4.32 8.43
C SER A 90 3.08 2.99 8.57
N LEU A 91 3.91 2.60 7.60
CA LEU A 91 4.74 1.39 7.70
C LEU A 91 5.84 1.55 8.76
N ARG A 92 6.01 0.51 9.57
CA ARG A 92 7.10 0.43 10.55
C ARG A 92 8.48 0.43 9.85
N PRO A 93 9.56 0.84 10.53
CA PRO A 93 10.89 0.98 9.93
C PRO A 93 11.45 -0.29 9.26
N LYS A 94 11.10 -1.48 9.77
CA LYS A 94 11.56 -2.78 9.27
C LYS A 94 10.45 -3.58 8.57
N SER A 95 9.37 -2.92 8.14
CA SER A 95 8.30 -3.61 7.42
C SER A 95 8.81 -4.19 6.09
N PRO A 96 8.53 -5.46 5.77
CA PRO A 96 8.86 -6.03 4.47
C PRO A 96 8.11 -5.34 3.32
N ALA A 97 6.97 -4.68 3.60
CA ALA A 97 6.17 -4.00 2.60
C ALA A 97 6.74 -2.64 2.15
N ARG A 98 7.79 -2.10 2.80
CA ARG A 98 8.37 -0.79 2.42
C ARG A 98 8.88 -0.76 0.99
N GLY A 99 9.53 -1.85 0.55
CA GLY A 99 10.02 -2.00 -0.82
C GLY A 99 8.87 -1.98 -1.85
N PRO A 100 7.90 -2.91 -1.73
CA PRO A 100 6.73 -2.98 -2.59
C PRO A 100 5.91 -1.69 -2.64
N VAL A 101 5.55 -1.10 -1.50
CA VAL A 101 4.74 0.15 -1.46
C VAL A 101 5.48 1.32 -2.13
N ARG A 102 6.80 1.40 -1.95
CA ARG A 102 7.63 2.41 -2.67
C ARG A 102 7.65 2.16 -4.18
N ALA A 103 7.67 0.90 -4.62
CA ALA A 103 7.59 0.55 -6.04
C ALA A 103 6.22 0.91 -6.62
N MET A 104 5.12 0.67 -5.90
CA MET A 104 3.78 1.12 -6.28
C MET A 104 3.72 2.65 -6.47
N TYR A 105 4.28 3.42 -5.53
CA TYR A 105 4.35 4.88 -5.64
C TYR A 105 5.10 5.34 -6.90
N ARG A 106 6.24 4.69 -7.20
CA ARG A 106 7.03 4.97 -8.41
C ARG A 106 6.27 4.62 -9.69
N ALA A 107 5.55 3.50 -9.71
CA ALA A 107 4.71 3.12 -10.84
C ALA A 107 3.63 4.18 -11.12
N CYS A 108 2.99 4.71 -10.07
CA CYS A 108 2.02 5.81 -10.21
C CYS A 108 2.64 7.06 -10.84
N ASN A 109 3.85 7.45 -10.41
CA ASN A 109 4.54 8.60 -11.00
C ASN A 109 4.91 8.35 -12.47
N SER A 110 5.42 7.17 -12.79
CA SER A 110 5.75 6.78 -14.17
C SER A 110 4.52 6.87 -15.09
N PHE A 111 3.37 6.40 -14.60
CA PHE A 111 2.10 6.57 -15.31
C PHE A 111 1.78 8.04 -15.56
N LEU A 112 1.79 8.87 -14.50
CA LEU A 112 1.39 10.28 -14.62
C LEU A 112 2.29 11.04 -15.60
N GLU A 113 3.61 10.83 -15.52
CA GLU A 113 4.56 11.44 -16.44
C GLU A 113 4.37 10.97 -17.88
N THR A 114 4.16 9.67 -18.08
CA THR A 114 4.02 9.08 -19.42
C THR A 114 2.69 9.48 -20.07
N ALA A 115 1.60 9.43 -19.30
CA ALA A 115 0.27 9.79 -19.76
C ALA A 115 0.17 11.28 -20.10
N GLU A 116 0.89 12.16 -19.39
CA GLU A 116 0.98 13.59 -19.73
C GLU A 116 1.79 13.84 -21.02
N ARG A 117 2.89 13.12 -21.23
CA ARG A 117 3.71 13.25 -22.45
C ARG A 117 3.07 12.61 -23.68
N SER A 118 2.21 11.62 -23.49
CA SER A 118 1.58 10.87 -24.58
C SER A 118 0.15 10.45 -24.23
N PRO A 119 -0.81 11.39 -24.20
CA PRO A 119 -2.19 11.11 -23.81
C PRO A 119 -2.83 9.98 -24.63
N ASP A 120 -2.51 9.87 -25.91
CA ASP A 120 -3.03 8.82 -26.80
C ASP A 120 -2.67 7.38 -26.36
N ARG A 121 -1.68 7.22 -25.46
CA ARG A 121 -1.24 5.92 -24.95
C ARG A 121 -1.81 5.58 -23.57
N HIS A 122 -2.72 6.40 -23.03
CA HIS A 122 -3.14 6.30 -21.63
C HIS A 122 -3.69 4.92 -21.23
N TRP A 123 -4.43 4.21 -22.10
CA TRP A 123 -4.88 2.84 -21.79
C TRP A 123 -3.73 1.84 -21.70
N ILE A 124 -2.74 1.94 -22.58
CA ILE A 124 -1.53 1.10 -22.52
C ILE A 124 -0.79 1.36 -21.20
N THR A 125 -0.57 2.64 -20.88
CA THR A 125 0.13 3.03 -19.65
C THR A 125 -0.67 2.67 -18.40
N ALA A 126 -2.01 2.72 -18.44
CA ALA A 126 -2.87 2.29 -17.34
C ALA A 126 -2.79 0.78 -17.10
N ASP A 127 -2.70 -0.03 -18.16
CA ASP A 127 -2.49 -1.47 -18.03
C ASP A 127 -1.07 -1.81 -17.54
N ASP A 128 -0.05 -1.09 -17.99
CA ASP A 128 1.32 -1.20 -17.44
C ASP A 128 1.34 -0.90 -15.94
N LEU A 129 0.61 0.15 -15.51
CA LEU A 129 0.42 0.48 -14.10
C LEU A 129 -0.31 -0.64 -13.34
N ARG A 130 -1.39 -1.18 -13.91
CA ARG A 130 -2.16 -2.29 -13.32
C ARG A 130 -1.28 -3.50 -13.05
N ILE A 131 -0.45 -3.89 -14.03
CA ILE A 131 0.50 -5.01 -13.92
C ILE A 131 1.53 -4.71 -12.83
N ALA A 132 2.18 -3.54 -12.88
CA ALA A 132 3.20 -3.17 -11.90
C ALA A 132 2.66 -3.14 -10.46
N LEU A 133 1.43 -2.66 -10.26
CA LEU A 133 0.77 -2.68 -8.95
C LEU A 133 0.40 -4.10 -8.51
N GLY A 134 -0.07 -4.94 -9.44
CA GLY A 134 -0.40 -6.35 -9.17
C GLY A 134 0.81 -7.14 -8.67
N GLU A 135 1.95 -7.01 -9.35
CA GLU A 135 3.21 -7.64 -8.92
C GLU A 135 3.59 -7.25 -7.48
N GLN A 136 3.44 -5.97 -7.13
CA GLN A 136 3.75 -5.51 -5.77
C GLN A 136 2.70 -5.99 -4.75
N ALA A 137 1.42 -6.12 -5.14
CA ALA A 137 0.37 -6.67 -4.30
C ALA A 137 0.65 -8.14 -3.93
N GLU A 138 1.11 -8.94 -4.90
CA GLU A 138 1.53 -10.33 -4.67
C GLU A 138 2.69 -10.44 -3.67
N ILE A 139 3.69 -9.55 -3.79
CA ILE A 139 4.83 -9.51 -2.85
C ILE A 139 4.35 -9.12 -1.44
N ILE A 140 3.43 -8.17 -1.32
CA ILE A 140 2.85 -7.77 -0.02
C ILE A 140 2.10 -8.95 0.60
N ALA A 141 1.15 -9.55 -0.14
CA ALA A 141 0.32 -10.64 0.35
C ALA A 141 1.18 -11.84 0.80
N SER A 142 2.15 -12.26 -0.02
CA SER A 142 3.07 -13.38 0.30
C SER A 142 3.95 -13.11 1.53
N SER A 143 4.42 -11.86 1.71
CA SER A 143 5.24 -11.50 2.87
C SER A 143 4.44 -11.33 4.18
N SER A 144 3.12 -11.17 4.09
CA SER A 144 2.23 -10.91 5.23
C SER A 144 1.93 -12.13 6.10
N LYS A 145 2.25 -13.35 5.64
CA LYS A 145 1.84 -14.62 6.29
C LYS A 145 0.32 -14.73 6.49
N GLY A 146 -0.45 -14.31 5.49
CA GLY A 146 -1.92 -14.40 5.49
C GLY A 146 -2.64 -13.31 6.28
N ASN A 147 -1.95 -12.22 6.66
CA ASN A 147 -2.58 -11.06 7.31
C ASN A 147 -3.09 -10.01 6.32
N VAL A 148 -2.74 -10.14 5.04
CA VAL A 148 -3.17 -9.27 3.95
C VAL A 148 -3.69 -10.18 2.84
N GLU A 149 -4.93 -9.96 2.44
CA GLU A 149 -5.55 -10.69 1.33
C GLU A 149 -4.99 -10.21 0.00
N LEU A 150 -4.76 -11.14 -0.94
CA LEU A 150 -4.35 -10.76 -2.29
C LEU A 150 -5.57 -10.27 -3.07
N VAL A 151 -5.62 -8.96 -3.31
CA VAL A 151 -6.59 -8.34 -4.20
C VAL A 151 -5.84 -7.65 -5.33
N LEU A 152 -6.12 -8.06 -6.57
CA LEU A 152 -5.44 -7.52 -7.74
C LEU A 152 -6.07 -6.20 -8.18
N PRO A 153 -5.30 -5.23 -8.71
CA PRO A 153 -5.85 -3.95 -9.13
C PRO A 153 -6.97 -4.11 -10.16
N GLY A 154 -8.16 -3.56 -9.84
CA GLY A 154 -9.36 -3.65 -10.68
C GLY A 154 -10.12 -4.98 -10.63
N SER A 155 -9.69 -5.98 -9.85
CA SER A 155 -10.35 -7.30 -9.85
C SER A 155 -11.75 -7.30 -9.25
N GLU A 156 -12.10 -6.29 -8.46
CA GLU A 156 -13.40 -6.12 -7.81
C GLU A 156 -14.20 -4.93 -8.37
N ALA A 157 -13.73 -4.31 -9.45
CA ALA A 157 -14.43 -3.18 -10.04
C ALA A 157 -15.65 -3.66 -10.83
N LEU A 158 -16.84 -3.15 -10.48
CA LEU A 158 -18.12 -3.35 -11.17
C LEU A 158 -18.39 -2.24 -12.18
#